data_AF-A0A8T3YLU5-F1
#
_entry.id   AF-A0A8T3YLU5-F1
#
_cell.length_a   1.000
_cell.length_b   1.000
_cell.length_c   1.000
_cell.angle_alpha   90.00
_cell.angle_beta   90.00
_cell.angle_gamma   90.00
#
_symmetry.space_group_name_H-M   'P 1'
#
loop_
_entity.id
_entity.type
_entity.pdbx_description
1 polymer ?
#
loop_
_entity_poly.entity_id
_entity_poly.type
_entity_poly.pdbx_seq_one_letter_code
_entity_poly.pdbx_strand_id
1 'polypeptide(L)'
;MSERDELIAYALSFASFLRERLPGIRNIVLFGSVARGVFDKESDIDVFVDIPGKPRQRMGKLLHEFMQTQAYDNWRLKGVSRDIKPLMGDLKGREWESLHASICSDGILLYGKYASVPKGLQHRIILSFGGVADAKTRVTLHRKLFGYAMKGKRYPGAVERWGGEKLGSGVILVPIQEAIEARALFRRCRVPVRVFEVWKQ
;
A
#
# COMPACT_ATOMS: atom_id res chain seq x y z
N MET A 1 -0.21 2.27 22.79
CA MET A 1 -0.22 1.57 21.48
C MET A 1 -1.20 2.33 20.60
N SER A 2 -0.92 2.59 19.32
CA SER A 2 -1.91 3.26 18.47
C SER A 2 -3.03 2.28 18.10
N GLU A 3 -4.22 2.79 17.74
CA GLU A 3 -5.32 1.95 17.24
C GLU A 3 -4.86 1.09 16.05
N ARG A 4 -4.03 1.65 15.17
CA ARG A 4 -3.45 0.93 14.03
C ARG A 4 -2.61 -0.27 14.48
N ASP A 5 -1.79 -0.09 15.50
CA ASP A 5 -0.93 -1.16 16.04
C ASP A 5 -1.77 -2.29 16.65
N GLU A 6 -2.89 -1.95 17.29
CA GLU A 6 -3.85 -2.95 17.81
C GLU A 6 -4.50 -3.75 16.67
N LEU A 7 -4.90 -3.10 15.58
CA LEU A 7 -5.45 -3.78 14.41
C LEU A 7 -4.41 -4.68 13.72
N ILE A 8 -3.15 -4.22 13.63
CA ILE A 8 -2.05 -5.04 13.10
C ILE A 8 -1.81 -6.26 13.99
N ALA A 9 -1.77 -6.08 15.32
CA ALA A 9 -1.58 -7.18 16.26
C ALA A 9 -2.74 -8.17 16.24
N TYR A 10 -3.97 -7.70 16.06
CA TYR A 10 -5.14 -8.54 15.86
C TYR A 10 -5.06 -9.34 14.55
N ALA A 11 -4.69 -8.70 13.44
CA ALA A 11 -4.43 -9.38 12.17
C ALA A 11 -3.31 -10.44 12.28
N LEU A 12 -2.27 -10.15 13.07
CA LEU A 12 -1.17 -11.09 13.35
C LEU A 12 -1.67 -12.31 14.14
N SER A 13 -2.60 -12.13 15.08
CA SER A 13 -3.24 -13.24 15.80
C SER A 13 -3.97 -14.19 14.85
N PHE A 14 -4.68 -13.63 13.87
CA PHE A 14 -5.32 -14.43 12.82
C PHE A 14 -4.29 -15.11 11.90
N ALA A 15 -3.22 -14.41 11.53
CA ALA A 15 -2.12 -14.98 10.75
C ALA A 15 -1.47 -16.19 11.45
N SER A 16 -1.25 -16.10 12.76
CA SER A 16 -0.75 -17.22 13.59
C SER A 16 -1.71 -18.41 13.55
N PHE A 17 -3.01 -18.17 13.76
CA PHE A 17 -4.04 -19.20 13.71
C PHE A 17 -4.06 -19.94 12.36
N LEU A 18 -3.97 -19.21 11.24
CA LEU A 18 -3.96 -19.78 9.91
C LEU A 18 -2.71 -20.63 9.68
N ARG A 19 -1.54 -20.16 10.13
CA ARG A 19 -0.26 -20.84 9.89
C ARG A 19 -0.21 -22.23 10.51
N GLU A 20 -0.85 -22.42 11.65
CA GLU A 20 -0.94 -23.73 12.32
C GLU A 20 -1.80 -24.74 11.55
N ARG A 21 -2.81 -24.26 10.79
CA ARG A 21 -3.84 -25.10 10.16
C ARG A 21 -3.66 -25.29 8.66
N LEU A 22 -2.93 -24.40 8.02
CA LEU A 22 -2.69 -24.41 6.59
C LEU A 22 -1.21 -24.58 6.29
N PRO A 23 -0.74 -25.81 6.04
CA PRO A 23 0.59 -26.02 5.51
C PRO A 23 0.68 -25.41 4.09
N GLY A 24 1.86 -24.90 3.74
CA GLY A 24 2.13 -24.37 2.40
C GLY A 24 1.82 -22.89 2.20
N ILE A 25 1.35 -22.17 3.22
CA ILE A 25 1.30 -20.69 3.17
C ILE A 25 2.71 -20.14 2.91
N ARG A 26 2.85 -19.36 1.83
CA ARG A 26 4.09 -18.64 1.51
C ARG A 26 4.17 -17.34 2.30
N ASN A 27 3.10 -16.53 2.21
CA ASN A 27 3.03 -15.23 2.88
C ASN A 27 1.61 -14.95 3.40
N ILE A 28 1.51 -14.14 4.46
CA ILE A 28 0.27 -13.50 4.91
C ILE A 28 0.57 -12.01 5.00
N VAL A 29 -0.19 -11.19 4.28
CA VAL A 29 0.05 -9.76 4.15
C VAL A 29 -1.21 -8.99 4.53
N LEU A 30 -1.09 -8.06 5.48
CA LEU A 30 -2.10 -7.05 5.74
C LEU A 30 -1.98 -5.96 4.67
N PHE A 31 -3.07 -5.63 4.01
CA PHE A 31 -3.10 -4.58 2.99
C PHE A 31 -4.25 -3.60 3.26
N GLY A 32 -4.59 -2.75 2.29
CA GLY A 32 -5.79 -1.89 2.39
C GLY A 32 -5.57 -0.63 3.23
N SER A 33 -6.65 -0.12 3.83
CA SER A 33 -6.64 1.16 4.56
C SER A 33 -5.83 1.09 5.87
N VAL A 34 -5.89 -0.02 6.60
CA VAL A 34 -5.13 -0.24 7.84
C VAL A 34 -3.63 -0.27 7.56
N ALA A 35 -3.22 -0.97 6.50
CA ALA A 35 -1.82 -1.02 6.07
C ALA A 35 -1.30 0.36 5.63
N ARG A 36 -2.13 1.20 5.01
CA ARG A 36 -1.78 2.57 4.60
C ARG A 36 -1.91 3.62 5.72
N GLY A 37 -2.56 3.28 6.84
CA GLY A 37 -2.80 4.22 7.95
C GLY A 37 -3.88 5.27 7.67
N VAL A 38 -4.77 5.03 6.70
CA VAL A 38 -5.87 5.95 6.30
C VAL A 38 -7.25 5.32 6.55
N PHE A 39 -7.36 4.51 7.60
CA PHE A 39 -8.59 3.83 8.00
C PHE A 39 -9.45 4.69 8.93
N ASP A 40 -10.75 4.49 8.88
CA ASP A 40 -11.74 5.10 9.78
C ASP A 40 -12.37 4.03 10.67
N LYS A 41 -13.45 4.34 11.41
CA LYS A 41 -14.10 3.39 12.33
C LYS A 41 -14.84 2.25 11.64
N GLU A 42 -15.20 2.41 10.37
CA GLU A 42 -15.97 1.43 9.59
C GLU A 42 -15.06 0.52 8.75
N SER A 43 -13.79 0.90 8.59
CA SER A 43 -12.81 0.15 7.82
C SER A 43 -12.59 -1.26 8.39
N ASP A 44 -12.63 -2.24 7.51
CA ASP A 44 -12.27 -3.63 7.74
C ASP A 44 -10.75 -3.87 7.71
N ILE A 45 -10.35 -5.09 8.06
CA ILE A 45 -8.96 -5.54 8.07
C ILE A 45 -8.75 -6.48 6.88
N ASP A 46 -8.18 -5.93 5.82
CA ASP A 46 -7.86 -6.65 4.59
C ASP A 46 -6.61 -7.53 4.75
N VAL A 47 -6.75 -8.85 4.62
CA VAL A 47 -5.61 -9.79 4.73
C VAL A 47 -5.52 -10.66 3.49
N PHE A 48 -4.33 -10.74 2.89
CA PHE A 48 -4.07 -11.65 1.78
C PHE A 48 -3.24 -12.85 2.24
N VAL A 49 -3.73 -14.05 1.99
CA VAL A 49 -3.05 -15.32 2.30
C VAL A 49 -2.53 -15.91 0.99
N ASP A 50 -1.23 -15.72 0.77
CA ASP A 50 -0.52 -16.24 -0.40
C ASP A 50 -0.20 -17.72 -0.20
N ILE A 51 -0.95 -18.58 -0.89
CA ILE A 51 -0.81 -20.03 -0.83
C ILE A 51 -1.03 -20.61 -2.23
N PRO A 52 -0.08 -21.40 -2.76
CA PRO A 52 -0.24 -22.04 -4.07
C PRO A 52 -1.38 -23.07 -4.03
N GLY A 53 -2.12 -23.20 -5.13
CA GLY A 53 -3.26 -24.12 -5.27
C GLY A 53 -4.63 -23.47 -5.04
N LYS A 54 -5.66 -24.28 -4.81
CA LYS A 54 -7.07 -23.82 -4.66
C LYS A 54 -7.71 -24.09 -3.28
N PRO A 55 -7.08 -23.76 -2.13
CA PRO A 55 -7.73 -23.94 -0.82
C PRO A 55 -8.82 -22.90 -0.48
N ARG A 56 -9.22 -22.02 -1.41
CA ARG A 56 -10.17 -20.91 -1.17
C ARG A 56 -11.45 -21.29 -0.44
N GLN A 57 -12.00 -22.45 -0.78
CA GLN A 57 -13.24 -22.96 -0.19
C GLN A 57 -13.14 -23.15 1.33
N ARG A 58 -11.93 -23.27 1.89
CA ARG A 58 -11.69 -23.41 3.32
C ARG A 58 -11.65 -22.10 4.09
N MET A 59 -11.49 -20.95 3.41
CA MET A 59 -11.26 -19.67 4.11
C MET A 59 -12.43 -19.26 4.99
N GLY A 60 -13.67 -19.40 4.51
CA GLY A 60 -14.86 -19.09 5.31
C GLY A 60 -14.95 -19.94 6.58
N LYS A 61 -14.62 -21.23 6.48
CA LYS A 61 -14.57 -22.14 7.64
C LYS A 61 -13.49 -21.73 8.63
N LEU A 62 -12.28 -21.41 8.15
CA LEU A 62 -11.16 -21.00 9.01
C LEU A 62 -11.42 -19.66 9.71
N LEU A 63 -12.05 -18.71 9.02
CA LEU A 63 -12.45 -17.45 9.63
C LEU A 63 -13.46 -17.70 10.76
N HIS A 64 -14.47 -18.53 10.50
CA HIS A 64 -15.45 -18.91 11.53
C HIS A 64 -14.78 -19.62 12.71
N GLU A 65 -13.88 -20.58 12.47
CA GLU A 65 -13.13 -21.26 13.53
C GLU A 65 -12.27 -20.30 14.36
N PHE A 66 -11.62 -19.31 13.72
CA PHE A 66 -10.87 -18.28 14.43
C PHE A 66 -11.75 -17.48 15.39
N MET A 67 -12.97 -17.13 14.97
CA MET A 67 -13.95 -16.41 15.78
C MET A 67 -14.45 -17.20 17.00
N GLN A 68 -14.18 -18.51 17.07
CA GLN A 68 -14.48 -19.36 18.23
C GLN A 68 -13.28 -19.56 19.15
N THR A 69 -12.14 -18.90 18.89
CA THR A 69 -10.93 -19.06 19.70
C THR A 69 -10.89 -18.08 20.87
N GLN A 70 -10.23 -18.49 21.96
CA GLN A 70 -9.94 -17.60 23.07
C GLN A 70 -9.11 -16.37 22.64
N ALA A 71 -8.24 -16.53 21.62
CA ALA A 71 -7.49 -15.42 21.07
C ALA A 71 -8.40 -14.32 20.51
N TYR A 72 -9.43 -14.70 19.74
CA TYR A 72 -10.44 -13.77 19.23
C TYR A 72 -11.24 -13.11 20.35
N ASP A 73 -11.69 -13.89 21.35
CA ASP A 73 -12.43 -13.34 22.50
C ASP A 73 -11.59 -12.33 23.29
N ASN A 74 -10.30 -12.60 23.49
CA ASN A 74 -9.40 -11.67 24.15
C ASN A 74 -9.28 -10.33 23.40
N TRP A 75 -9.31 -10.34 22.07
CA TRP A 75 -9.31 -9.11 21.27
C TRP A 75 -10.63 -8.36 21.39
N ARG A 76 -11.77 -9.07 21.35
CA ARG A 76 -13.08 -8.44 21.55
C ARG A 76 -13.23 -7.81 22.93
N LEU A 77 -12.74 -8.46 23.99
CA LEU A 77 -12.74 -7.93 25.35
C LEU A 77 -11.86 -6.67 25.48
N LYS A 78 -10.83 -6.53 24.64
CA LYS A 78 -10.01 -5.31 24.52
C LYS A 78 -10.68 -4.21 23.69
N GLY A 79 -11.88 -4.44 23.15
CA GLY A 79 -12.58 -3.50 22.28
C GLY A 79 -12.16 -3.56 20.80
N VAL A 80 -11.34 -4.54 20.41
CA VAL A 80 -10.92 -4.75 19.02
C VAL A 80 -11.84 -5.77 18.38
N SER A 81 -12.82 -5.31 17.59
CA SER A 81 -13.87 -6.17 17.01
C SER A 81 -14.12 -5.93 15.52
N ARG A 82 -13.14 -5.38 14.80
CA ARG A 82 -13.28 -5.13 13.36
C ARG A 82 -13.29 -6.45 12.56
N ASP A 83 -14.03 -6.46 11.46
CA ASP A 83 -14.07 -7.61 10.57
C ASP A 83 -12.72 -7.81 9.90
N ILE A 84 -12.22 -9.05 9.89
CA ILE A 84 -11.13 -9.47 9.01
C ILE A 84 -11.76 -9.95 7.69
N LYS A 85 -11.31 -9.40 6.56
CA LYS A 85 -11.67 -9.83 5.21
C LYS A 85 -10.49 -10.55 4.56
N PRO A 86 -10.39 -11.87 4.72
CA PRO A 86 -9.29 -12.62 4.16
C PRO A 86 -9.53 -12.98 2.69
N LEU A 87 -8.57 -12.64 1.84
CA LEU A 87 -8.42 -13.17 0.49
C LEU A 87 -7.37 -14.27 0.49
N MET A 88 -7.54 -15.28 -0.37
CA MET A 88 -6.65 -16.44 -0.41
C MET A 88 -6.39 -16.86 -1.85
N GLY A 89 -5.12 -17.13 -2.18
CA GLY A 89 -4.76 -17.73 -3.46
C GLY A 89 -3.29 -17.53 -3.79
N ASP A 90 -2.93 -17.84 -5.03
CA ASP A 90 -1.58 -17.58 -5.54
C ASP A 90 -1.45 -16.10 -5.92
N LEU A 91 -0.73 -15.32 -5.12
CA LEU A 91 -0.56 -13.87 -5.34
C LEU A 91 0.02 -13.52 -6.71
N LYS A 92 0.79 -14.43 -7.33
CA LYS A 92 1.37 -14.26 -8.67
C LYS A 92 0.43 -14.68 -9.81
N GLY A 93 -0.76 -15.20 -9.48
CA GLY A 93 -1.77 -15.57 -10.45
C GLY A 93 -2.43 -14.34 -11.09
N ARG A 94 -2.87 -14.47 -12.34
CA ARG A 94 -3.51 -13.39 -13.12
C ARG A 94 -4.69 -12.72 -12.43
N GLU A 95 -5.42 -13.47 -11.60
CA GLU A 95 -6.58 -12.96 -10.86
C GLU A 95 -6.23 -11.81 -9.90
N TRP A 96 -5.01 -11.80 -9.37
CA TRP A 96 -4.59 -10.84 -8.36
C TRP A 96 -3.66 -9.76 -8.91
N GLU A 97 -3.49 -9.65 -10.23
CA GLU A 97 -2.55 -8.70 -10.85
C GLU A 97 -2.80 -7.25 -10.39
N SER A 98 -4.07 -6.83 -10.31
CA SER A 98 -4.45 -5.50 -9.83
C SER A 98 -4.18 -5.30 -8.33
N LEU A 99 -4.30 -6.36 -7.54
CA LEU A 99 -4.09 -6.33 -6.09
C LEU A 99 -2.60 -6.46 -5.73
N HIS A 100 -1.83 -7.17 -6.55
CA HIS A 100 -0.40 -7.44 -6.37
C HIS A 100 0.40 -6.14 -6.20
N ALA A 101 0.15 -5.15 -7.06
CA ALA A 101 0.84 -3.86 -6.97
C ALA A 101 0.60 -3.16 -5.62
N SER A 102 -0.65 -3.15 -5.14
CA SER A 102 -1.04 -2.56 -3.84
C SER A 102 -0.41 -3.29 -2.65
N ILE A 103 -0.38 -4.63 -2.69
CA ILE A 103 0.26 -5.46 -1.68
C ILE A 103 1.78 -5.22 -1.66
N CYS A 104 2.41 -5.07 -2.83
CA CYS A 104 3.84 -4.79 -2.92
C CYS A 104 4.24 -3.37 -2.49
N SER A 105 3.34 -2.37 -2.63
CA SER A 105 3.65 -0.98 -2.26
C SER A 105 3.46 -0.73 -0.77
N ASP A 106 2.31 -1.13 -0.23
CA ASP A 106 1.84 -0.68 1.08
C ASP A 106 1.60 -1.84 2.07
N GLY A 107 1.76 -3.09 1.62
CA GLY A 107 1.47 -4.27 2.44
C GLY A 107 2.41 -4.44 3.63
N ILE A 108 1.84 -4.82 4.78
CA ILE A 108 2.58 -5.21 5.97
C ILE A 108 2.66 -6.74 6.01
N LEU A 109 3.88 -7.28 5.89
CA LEU A 109 4.12 -8.72 5.96
C LEU A 109 3.90 -9.23 7.39
N LEU A 110 2.83 -10.00 7.62
CA LEU A 110 2.49 -10.60 8.91
C LEU A 110 3.19 -11.95 9.12
N TYR A 111 3.32 -12.72 8.04
CA TYR A 111 4.02 -14.00 8.04
C TYR A 111 4.61 -14.26 6.65
N GLY A 112 5.77 -14.90 6.60
CA GLY A 112 6.43 -15.30 5.36
C GLY A 112 7.90 -14.94 5.35
N LYS A 113 8.59 -15.31 4.28
CA LYS A 113 9.96 -14.86 4.10
C LYS A 113 9.92 -13.40 3.67
N TYR A 114 10.57 -12.54 4.44
CA TYR A 114 10.86 -11.19 3.98
C TYR A 114 11.74 -11.30 2.73
N ALA A 115 11.15 -11.08 1.57
CA ALA A 115 11.88 -10.90 0.33
C ALA A 115 12.35 -9.44 0.32
N SER A 116 13.48 -9.18 0.97
CA SER A 116 14.11 -7.87 0.90
C SER A 116 14.36 -7.56 -0.57
N VAL A 117 13.91 -6.40 -1.02
CA VAL A 117 14.52 -5.73 -2.15
C VAL A 117 16.02 -5.61 -1.79
N PRO A 118 16.97 -6.00 -2.66
CA PRO A 118 18.38 -6.00 -2.29
C PRO A 118 18.79 -4.64 -1.72
N LYS A 119 19.61 -4.62 -0.66
CA LYS A 119 20.08 -3.36 -0.03
C LYS A 119 20.53 -2.37 -1.12
N GLY A 120 19.89 -1.20 -1.15
CA GLY A 120 20.14 -0.14 -2.14
C GLY A 120 19.02 0.02 -3.17
N LEU A 121 18.32 -1.05 -3.55
CA LEU A 121 17.23 -0.97 -4.52
C LEU A 121 15.96 -0.40 -3.84
N GLN A 122 15.56 0.79 -4.25
CA GLN A 122 14.35 1.49 -3.83
C GLN A 122 13.27 1.33 -4.90
N HIS A 123 12.07 0.90 -4.50
CA HIS A 123 10.91 0.88 -5.39
C HIS A 123 10.40 2.30 -5.61
N ARG A 124 10.39 2.74 -6.86
CA ARG A 124 10.02 4.10 -7.25
C ARG A 124 9.13 4.08 -8.49
N ILE A 125 8.45 5.18 -8.75
CA ILE A 125 7.72 5.39 -10.00
C ILE A 125 8.29 6.59 -10.74
N ILE A 126 8.39 6.46 -12.06
CA ILE A 126 8.64 7.56 -12.97
C ILE A 126 7.29 8.09 -13.45
N LEU A 127 7.05 9.38 -13.25
CA LEU A 127 5.95 10.12 -13.83
C LEU A 127 6.49 10.97 -14.99
N SER A 128 6.09 10.62 -16.20
CA SER A 128 6.44 11.35 -17.43
C SER A 128 5.21 12.10 -17.94
N PHE A 129 5.28 13.43 -17.94
CA PHE A 129 4.26 14.32 -18.48
C PHE A 129 4.85 15.15 -19.63
N GLY A 130 4.06 15.29 -20.69
CA GLY A 130 4.45 16.07 -21.87
C GLY A 130 4.39 17.58 -21.64
N GLY A 131 4.64 18.34 -22.71
CA GLY A 131 4.45 19.78 -22.70
C GLY A 131 3.00 20.14 -22.38
N VAL A 132 2.79 20.91 -21.31
CA VAL A 132 1.47 21.45 -20.96
C VAL A 132 1.23 22.71 -21.79
N ALA A 133 0.29 22.65 -22.75
CA ALA A 133 0.02 23.74 -23.69
C ALA A 133 -0.41 25.03 -22.97
N ASP A 134 -1.39 24.93 -22.06
CA ASP A 134 -1.88 26.08 -21.29
C ASP A 134 -0.80 26.60 -20.32
N ALA A 135 -0.45 27.87 -20.49
CA ALA A 135 0.60 28.52 -19.70
C ALA A 135 0.25 28.59 -18.20
N LYS A 136 -1.02 28.85 -17.88
CA LYS A 136 -1.47 28.94 -16.48
C LYS A 136 -1.38 27.59 -15.78
N THR A 137 -1.84 26.53 -16.43
CA THR A 137 -1.75 25.15 -15.93
C THR A 137 -0.29 24.72 -15.82
N ARG A 138 0.55 25.04 -16.81
CA ARG A 138 1.99 24.74 -16.77
C ARG A 138 2.67 25.37 -15.56
N VAL A 139 2.45 26.68 -15.32
CA VAL A 139 3.02 27.39 -14.17
C VAL A 139 2.47 26.83 -12.86
N THR A 140 1.16 26.56 -12.79
CA THR A 140 0.52 26.01 -11.59
C THR A 140 1.06 24.63 -11.25
N LEU A 141 1.15 23.72 -12.23
CA LEU A 141 1.73 22.39 -12.06
C LEU A 141 3.18 22.50 -11.61
N HIS A 142 3.99 23.34 -12.27
CA HIS A 142 5.40 23.51 -11.93
C HIS A 142 5.59 23.99 -10.49
N ARG A 143 4.81 24.99 -10.05
CA ARG A 143 4.85 25.48 -8.66
C ARG A 143 4.41 24.41 -7.66
N LYS A 144 3.41 23.58 -7.99
CA LYS A 144 2.97 22.48 -7.12
C LYS A 144 4.00 21.36 -7.03
N LEU A 145 4.64 20.99 -8.14
CA LEU A 145 5.63 19.92 -8.18
C LEU A 145 6.97 20.34 -7.55
N PHE A 146 7.48 21.50 -7.92
CA PHE A 146 8.85 21.92 -7.60
C PHE A 146 8.95 23.07 -6.61
N GLY A 147 7.81 23.64 -6.21
CA GLY A 147 7.79 24.78 -5.29
C GLY A 147 8.05 26.11 -5.99
N TYR A 148 8.15 27.16 -5.18
CA TYR A 148 8.47 28.51 -5.62
C TYR A 148 9.00 29.37 -4.46
N ALA A 149 9.66 30.47 -4.78
CA ALA A 149 10.06 31.47 -3.80
C ALA A 149 9.19 32.73 -3.93
N MET A 150 8.84 33.33 -2.80
CA MET A 150 8.08 34.58 -2.76
C MET A 150 8.46 35.38 -1.50
N LYS A 151 8.76 36.68 -1.66
CA LYS A 151 9.08 37.60 -0.55
C LYS A 151 10.13 37.04 0.42
N GLY A 152 11.21 36.46 -0.11
CA GLY A 152 12.29 35.88 0.68
C GLY A 152 11.98 34.52 1.34
N LYS A 153 10.77 33.97 1.18
CA LYS A 153 10.39 32.64 1.70
C LYS A 153 10.33 31.62 0.57
N ARG A 154 10.90 30.43 0.79
CA ARG A 154 10.81 29.26 -0.13
C ARG A 154 9.66 28.36 0.30
N TYR A 155 8.83 27.98 -0.66
CA TYR A 155 7.74 27.03 -0.49
C TYR A 155 8.12 25.72 -1.19
N PRO A 156 8.35 24.62 -0.47
CA PRO A 156 8.76 23.36 -1.07
C PRO A 156 7.65 22.77 -1.94
N GLY A 157 8.06 22.15 -3.04
CA GLY A 157 7.16 21.44 -3.95
C GLY A 157 6.82 20.04 -3.45
N ALA A 158 5.84 19.41 -4.08
CA ALA A 158 5.45 18.04 -3.79
C ALA A 158 6.62 17.06 -3.98
N VAL A 159 7.42 17.21 -5.04
CA VAL A 159 8.58 16.33 -5.31
C VAL A 159 9.57 16.35 -4.15
N GLU A 160 9.84 17.51 -3.57
CA GLU A 160 10.72 17.64 -2.41
C GLU A 160 10.13 16.98 -1.16
N ARG A 161 8.83 17.21 -0.89
CA ARG A 161 8.14 16.62 0.26
C ARG A 161 8.03 15.10 0.20
N TRP A 162 7.88 14.56 -1.01
CA TRP A 162 7.81 13.13 -1.28
C TRP A 162 9.18 12.43 -1.25
N GLY A 163 10.29 13.15 -1.04
CA GLY A 163 11.63 12.58 -1.21
C GLY A 163 11.91 12.12 -2.65
N GLY A 164 11.25 12.75 -3.62
CA GLY A 164 11.40 12.48 -5.04
C GLY A 164 12.52 13.30 -5.69
N GLU A 165 12.79 12.98 -6.95
CA GLU A 165 13.84 13.56 -7.76
C GLU A 165 13.29 14.02 -9.11
N LYS A 166 13.79 15.14 -9.62
CA LYS A 166 13.54 15.57 -11.00
C LYS A 166 14.58 14.92 -11.90
N LEU A 167 14.17 14.01 -12.77
CA LEU A 167 15.07 13.36 -13.72
C LEU A 167 15.28 14.17 -14.99
N GLY A 168 14.32 15.03 -15.35
CA GLY A 168 14.41 15.85 -16.55
C GLY A 168 13.20 16.78 -16.73
N SER A 169 13.11 17.43 -17.89
CA SER A 169 11.93 18.20 -18.25
C SER A 169 10.74 17.27 -18.38
N GLY A 170 9.70 17.47 -17.57
CA GLY A 170 8.51 16.62 -17.60
C GLY A 170 8.69 15.23 -17.01
N VAL A 171 9.80 14.93 -16.33
CA VAL A 171 10.08 13.60 -15.76
C VAL A 171 10.48 13.72 -14.30
N ILE A 172 9.71 13.10 -13.43
CA ILE A 172 9.99 13.01 -11.99
C ILE A 172 9.99 11.55 -11.55
N LEU A 173 10.79 11.26 -10.54
CA LEU A 173 10.92 9.97 -9.90
C LEU A 173 10.49 10.14 -8.44
N VAL A 174 9.51 9.38 -7.98
CA VAL A 174 9.04 9.45 -6.58
C VAL A 174 8.99 8.05 -5.96
N PRO A 175 9.12 7.91 -4.64
CA PRO A 175 8.89 6.64 -3.96
C PRO A 175 7.52 6.05 -4.32
N ILE A 176 7.44 4.71 -4.40
CA ILE A 176 6.19 4.02 -4.76
C ILE A 176 5.02 4.38 -3.80
N GLN A 177 5.34 4.66 -2.53
CA GLN A 177 4.37 5.04 -1.50
C GLN A 177 3.62 6.33 -1.86
N GLU A 178 4.24 7.21 -2.66
CA GLU A 178 3.69 8.49 -3.06
C GLU A 178 2.90 8.42 -4.37
N ALA A 179 2.73 7.23 -4.94
CA ALA A 179 2.09 7.02 -6.24
C ALA A 179 0.65 7.54 -6.30
N ILE A 180 -0.11 7.34 -5.22
CA ILE A 180 -1.51 7.77 -5.13
C ILE A 180 -1.59 9.29 -5.14
N GLU A 181 -0.82 9.97 -4.28
CA GLU A 181 -0.83 11.43 -4.18
C GLU A 181 -0.30 12.09 -5.45
N ALA A 182 0.77 11.53 -6.03
CA ALA A 182 1.33 12.00 -7.29
C ALA A 182 0.30 11.95 -8.42
N ARG A 183 -0.38 10.81 -8.62
CA ARG A 183 -1.45 10.67 -9.62
C ARG A 183 -2.60 11.65 -9.37
N ALA A 184 -2.98 11.85 -8.11
CA ALA A 184 -4.04 12.80 -7.75
C ALA A 184 -3.65 14.25 -8.09
N LEU A 185 -2.38 14.65 -7.91
CA LEU A 185 -1.89 15.97 -8.28
C LEU A 185 -2.04 16.25 -9.78
N PHE A 186 -1.59 15.31 -10.64
CA PHE A 186 -1.73 15.43 -12.10
C PHE A 186 -3.20 15.49 -12.53
N ARG A 187 -4.05 14.65 -11.93
CA ARG A 187 -5.50 14.64 -12.18
C ARG A 187 -6.15 15.99 -11.84
N ARG A 188 -5.84 16.57 -10.67
CA ARG A 188 -6.33 17.89 -10.25
C ARG A 188 -5.91 19.01 -11.20
N CYS A 189 -4.73 18.88 -11.81
CA CYS A 189 -4.23 19.85 -12.79
C CYS A 189 -4.71 19.56 -14.21
N ARG A 190 -5.48 18.48 -14.43
CA ARG A 190 -5.94 18.01 -15.75
C ARG A 190 -4.79 17.80 -16.75
N VAL A 191 -3.65 17.33 -16.26
CA VAL A 191 -2.47 17.05 -17.08
C VAL A 191 -2.30 15.54 -17.23
N PRO A 192 -2.23 15.01 -18.47
CA PRO A 192 -1.99 13.59 -18.70
C PRO A 192 -0.56 13.22 -18.26
N VAL A 193 -0.43 12.06 -17.62
CA VAL A 193 0.85 11.56 -17.11
C VAL A 193 0.97 10.07 -17.40
N ARG A 194 2.12 9.66 -17.91
CA ARG A 194 2.51 8.25 -18.04
C ARG A 194 3.26 7.84 -16.78
N VAL A 195 2.97 6.65 -16.27
CA VAL A 195 3.60 6.14 -15.04
C VAL A 195 4.32 4.84 -15.35
N PHE A 196 5.58 4.76 -14.94
CA PHE A 196 6.42 3.57 -15.07
C PHE A 196 6.92 3.16 -13.68
N GLU A 197 6.80 1.90 -13.32
CA GLU A 197 7.41 1.36 -12.11
C GLU A 197 8.88 1.02 -12.37
N VAL A 198 9.75 1.42 -11.44
CA VAL A 198 11.20 1.21 -11.55
C VAL A 198 11.81 0.86 -10.20
N TRP A 199 12.88 0.07 -10.26
CA TRP A 199 13.75 -0.21 -9.12
C TRP A 199 15.06 0.56 -9.31
N LYS A 200 15.39 1.46 -8.38
CA LYS A 200 16.60 2.29 -8.44
C LYS A 200 17.56 1.90 -7.34
N GLN A 201 18.80 1.54 -7.69
CA GLN A 201 19.89 1.29 -6.73
C GLN A 201 20.46 2.59 -6.15
#